data_AF-A0A8H4WD42-F1
#
_entry.id   AF-A0A8H4WD42-F1
#
_cell.length_a   1.000
_cell.length_b   1.000
_cell.length_c   1.000
_cell.angle_alpha   90.00
_cell.angle_beta   90.00
_cell.angle_gamma   90.00
#
_symmetry.space_group_name_H-M   'P 1'
#
loop_
_entity.id
_entity.type
_entity.pdbx_description
1 polymer ?
#
loop_
_entity_poly.entity_id
_entity_poly.type
_entity_poly.pdbx_seq_one_letter_code
_entity_poly.pdbx_strand_id
1 'polypeptide(L)'
;MTNLTWQDKCTAKQAGAAGKIPIEWRLTSKILQQVDKNELKLAITELPDATSLRDKLATQELSTIEVTTAFCKRAAIAQQLTSCLTKTMFSEALVRAEELDAQFKTTGRPVEPLHVIPISLKETFNIKGVPSSLGFASFLDYQRAAQNSVLVDILLEAGAVLYVKTNVPQTMMTADPHNNVFGRVQNPHRSTLTAGGSSGGEGALVAMRGSILGIGTDIAGSIRIPSLCCGTVGFKSSAVAGPICHSVRDAEMLLRVVFNAKSDDMDDMTLGFPWMQPVKAPNQLTIGVLPEDPQTPLHPNMQRTLGSAIEKLENVTTVIVAVACLRFPVARPKYPSIALAIALPVRVSCEPRA
;
A
#
# COMPACT_ATOMS: atom_id res chain seq x y z
N MET A 1 4.77 -2.39 -41.31
CA MET A 1 4.25 -1.89 -40.03
C MET A 1 5.17 -0.77 -39.58
N THR A 2 4.64 0.43 -39.38
CA THR A 2 5.41 1.56 -38.85
C THR A 2 5.85 1.24 -37.43
N ASN A 3 7.16 1.29 -37.15
CA ASN A 3 7.65 1.14 -35.78
C ASN A 3 7.19 2.36 -34.96
N LEU A 4 6.23 2.15 -34.06
CA LEU A 4 5.78 3.18 -33.13
C LEU A 4 6.96 3.62 -32.24
N THR A 5 7.09 4.93 -32.03
CA THR A 5 8.07 5.45 -31.07
C THR A 5 7.67 5.03 -29.64
N TRP A 6 8.60 5.12 -28.68
CA TRP A 6 8.27 4.80 -27.29
C TRP A 6 7.23 5.78 -26.73
N GLN A 7 7.24 7.04 -27.18
CA GLN A 7 6.26 8.06 -26.81
C GLN A 7 4.87 7.70 -27.33
N ASP A 8 4.75 7.22 -28.57
CA ASP A 8 3.47 6.77 -29.14
C ASP A 8 2.91 5.59 -28.34
N LYS A 9 3.78 4.63 -27.96
CA LYS A 9 3.39 3.48 -27.12
C LYS A 9 2.90 3.92 -25.73
N CYS A 10 3.62 4.84 -25.07
CA CYS A 10 3.23 5.35 -23.77
C CYS A 10 1.91 6.14 -23.85
N THR A 11 1.75 7.00 -24.87
CA THR A 11 0.52 7.76 -25.11
C THR A 11 -0.67 6.83 -25.34
N ALA A 12 -0.52 5.81 -26.18
CA ALA A 12 -1.55 4.80 -26.41
C ALA A 12 -1.89 4.02 -25.13
N LYS A 13 -0.89 3.68 -24.31
CA LYS A 13 -1.08 3.02 -23.01
C LYS A 13 -1.88 3.88 -22.04
N GLN A 14 -1.53 5.17 -21.90
CA GLN A 14 -2.23 6.12 -21.04
C GLN A 14 -3.67 6.35 -21.52
N ALA A 15 -3.87 6.55 -22.82
CA ALA A 15 -5.19 6.69 -23.42
C ALA A 15 -6.04 5.43 -23.21
N GLY A 16 -5.46 4.24 -23.37
CA GLY A 16 -6.15 2.97 -23.09
C GLY A 16 -6.51 2.78 -21.61
N ALA A 17 -5.65 3.23 -20.69
CA ALA A 17 -5.93 3.21 -19.25
C ALA A 17 -7.05 4.20 -18.88
N ALA A 18 -7.02 5.42 -19.41
CA ALA A 18 -8.06 6.42 -19.22
C ALA A 18 -9.40 6.00 -19.84
N GLY A 19 -9.36 5.37 -21.02
CA GLY A 19 -10.54 4.86 -21.73
C GLY A 19 -11.30 3.77 -20.96
N LYS A 20 -10.61 3.01 -20.09
CA LYS A 20 -11.20 1.99 -19.22
C LYS A 20 -11.98 2.56 -18.04
N ILE A 21 -11.88 3.85 -17.75
CA ILE A 21 -12.75 4.50 -16.76
C ILE A 21 -14.10 4.76 -17.45
N PRO A 22 -15.21 4.17 -16.93
CA PRO A 22 -16.56 4.42 -17.45
C PRO A 22 -16.87 5.91 -17.49
N ILE A 23 -17.61 6.35 -18.51
CA ILE A 23 -17.88 7.77 -18.77
C ILE A 23 -18.54 8.45 -17.57
N GLU A 24 -19.42 7.72 -16.89
CA GLU A 24 -20.16 8.16 -15.71
C GLU A 24 -19.31 8.22 -14.43
N TRP A 25 -18.07 7.71 -14.46
CA TRP A 25 -17.10 7.83 -13.36
C TRP A 25 -16.01 8.87 -13.67
N ARG A 26 -16.05 9.50 -14.85
CA ARG A 26 -15.10 10.55 -15.21
C ARG A 26 -15.48 11.87 -14.54
N LEU A 27 -14.48 12.52 -13.95
CA LEU A 27 -14.66 13.82 -13.33
C LEU A 27 -14.90 14.87 -14.41
N THR A 28 -15.78 15.83 -14.12
CA THR A 28 -15.96 16.99 -14.99
C THR A 28 -14.72 17.89 -14.90
N SER A 29 -14.47 18.67 -15.95
CA SER A 29 -13.40 19.66 -15.98
C SER A 29 -13.51 20.67 -14.83
N LYS A 30 -14.73 20.99 -14.38
CA LYS A 30 -14.97 21.86 -13.22
C LYS A 30 -14.45 21.24 -11.91
N ILE A 31 -14.70 19.95 -11.66
CA ILE A 31 -14.23 19.25 -10.45
C ILE A 31 -12.71 19.06 -10.48
N LEU A 32 -12.14 18.80 -11.66
CA LEU A 32 -10.69 18.75 -11.82
C LEU A 32 -10.01 20.10 -11.52
N GLN A 33 -10.74 21.22 -11.68
CA GLN A 33 -10.26 22.57 -11.38
C GLN A 33 -10.61 23.03 -9.95
N GLN A 34 -11.67 22.50 -9.35
CA GLN A 34 -12.17 22.81 -8.01
C GLN A 34 -12.32 21.51 -7.23
N VAL A 35 -11.27 21.12 -6.51
CA VAL A 35 -11.29 19.92 -5.67
C VAL A 35 -12.06 20.24 -4.38
N ASP A 36 -13.38 20.18 -4.42
CA ASP A 36 -14.20 20.07 -3.21
C ASP A 36 -14.56 18.60 -2.98
N LYS A 37 -14.09 18.05 -1.86
CA LYS A 37 -14.18 16.61 -1.55
C LYS A 37 -15.59 16.17 -1.12
N ASN A 38 -16.54 17.11 -0.99
CA ASN A 38 -17.80 16.91 -0.28
C ASN A 38 -18.99 16.39 -1.10
N GLU A 39 -18.94 16.35 -2.44
CA GLU A 39 -20.12 15.99 -3.27
C GLU A 39 -20.29 14.50 -3.59
N LEU A 40 -19.36 13.64 -3.20
CA LEU A 40 -19.43 12.22 -3.52
C LEU A 40 -20.06 11.44 -2.34
N LYS A 41 -21.11 10.66 -2.62
CA LYS A 41 -21.66 9.67 -1.67
C LYS A 41 -20.61 8.58 -1.41
N LEU A 42 -19.85 8.73 -0.32
CA LEU A 42 -18.60 7.99 -0.05
C LEU A 42 -18.67 7.06 1.16
N ALA A 43 -19.82 6.92 1.81
CA ALA A 43 -19.95 6.29 3.13
C ALA A 43 -19.28 4.90 3.23
N ILE A 44 -19.39 4.06 2.20
CA ILE A 44 -18.74 2.73 2.17
C ILE A 44 -17.21 2.83 2.21
N THR A 45 -16.62 3.71 1.39
CA THR A 45 -15.16 3.90 1.32
C THR A 45 -14.60 4.72 2.48
N GLU A 46 -15.47 5.38 3.26
CA GLU A 46 -15.11 6.16 4.45
C GLU A 46 -15.12 5.33 5.74
N LEU A 47 -15.44 4.03 5.66
CA LEU A 47 -15.28 3.12 6.80
C LEU A 47 -13.85 3.21 7.37
N PRO A 48 -13.70 3.02 8.69
CA PRO A 48 -12.43 3.30 9.37
C PRO A 48 -11.32 2.36 8.94
N ASP A 49 -11.63 1.08 8.71
CA ASP A 49 -10.66 0.03 8.40
C ASP A 49 -11.29 -1.17 7.66
N ALA A 50 -10.45 -1.98 7.01
CA ALA A 50 -10.85 -3.17 6.26
C ALA A 50 -11.49 -4.23 7.16
N THR A 51 -11.10 -4.28 8.43
CA THR A 51 -11.71 -5.17 9.43
C THR A 51 -13.19 -4.83 9.63
N SER A 52 -13.54 -3.57 9.80
CA SER A 52 -14.93 -3.10 9.89
C SER A 52 -15.72 -3.34 8.60
N LEU A 53 -15.08 -3.18 7.44
CA LEU A 53 -15.72 -3.52 6.16
C LEU A 53 -16.06 -5.01 6.07
N ARG A 54 -15.11 -5.89 6.43
CA ARG A 54 -15.33 -7.35 6.47
C ARG A 54 -16.52 -7.71 7.37
N ASP A 55 -16.58 -7.14 8.57
CA ASP A 55 -17.64 -7.47 9.54
C ASP A 55 -19.03 -7.10 9.01
N LYS A 56 -19.14 -5.97 8.29
CA LYS A 56 -20.38 -5.56 7.61
C LYS A 56 -20.75 -6.44 6.42
N LEU A 57 -19.76 -6.93 5.67
CA LEU A 57 -19.97 -7.89 4.58
C LEU A 57 -20.41 -9.26 5.12
N ALA A 58 -19.77 -9.74 6.18
CA ALA A 58 -20.09 -11.03 6.82
C ALA A 58 -21.52 -11.06 7.40
N THR A 59 -22.02 -9.92 7.86
CA THR A 59 -23.40 -9.77 8.37
C THR A 59 -24.42 -9.41 7.28
N GLN A 60 -24.00 -9.32 6.01
CA GLN A 60 -24.81 -8.87 4.88
C GLN A 60 -25.43 -7.46 5.06
N GLU A 61 -24.86 -6.63 5.94
CA GLU A 61 -25.26 -5.22 6.07
C GLU A 61 -24.90 -4.43 4.79
N LEU A 62 -23.82 -4.83 4.12
CA LEU A 62 -23.37 -4.27 2.85
C LEU A 62 -23.38 -5.33 1.76
N SER A 63 -23.82 -4.93 0.55
CA SER A 63 -23.74 -5.77 -0.64
C SER A 63 -22.31 -5.84 -1.17
N THR A 64 -21.89 -7.04 -1.57
CA THR A 64 -20.58 -7.32 -2.19
C THR A 64 -20.33 -6.48 -3.44
N ILE A 65 -21.37 -6.32 -4.27
CA ILE A 65 -21.34 -5.56 -5.52
C ILE A 65 -21.33 -4.07 -5.25
N GLU A 66 -22.11 -3.60 -4.27
CA GLU A 66 -22.11 -2.19 -3.91
C GLU A 66 -20.75 -1.77 -3.35
N VAL A 67 -20.14 -2.60 -2.50
CA VAL A 67 -18.80 -2.37 -1.96
C VAL A 67 -17.76 -2.32 -3.08
N THR A 68 -17.72 -3.35 -3.92
CA THR A 68 -16.74 -3.43 -5.01
C THR A 68 -16.90 -2.26 -5.98
N THR A 69 -18.13 -1.90 -6.32
CA THR A 69 -18.45 -0.75 -7.17
C THR A 69 -18.00 0.57 -6.54
N ALA A 70 -18.22 0.75 -5.23
CA ALA A 70 -17.83 1.96 -4.51
C ALA A 70 -16.30 2.16 -4.55
N PHE A 71 -15.52 1.10 -4.30
CA PHE A 71 -14.06 1.17 -4.39
C PHE A 71 -13.56 1.37 -5.83
N CYS A 72 -14.18 0.74 -6.84
CA CYS A 72 -13.84 0.98 -8.25
C CYS A 72 -14.05 2.46 -8.65
N LYS A 73 -15.19 3.05 -8.24
CA LYS A 73 -15.50 4.47 -8.48
C LYS A 73 -14.50 5.39 -7.77
N ARG A 74 -14.19 5.13 -6.49
CA ARG A 74 -13.24 5.94 -5.71
C ARG A 74 -11.82 5.83 -6.25
N ALA A 75 -11.40 4.65 -6.72
CA ALA A 75 -10.13 4.47 -7.40
C ALA A 75 -10.07 5.20 -8.76
N ALA A 76 -11.16 5.21 -9.53
CA ALA A 76 -11.23 5.99 -10.77
C ALA A 76 -11.10 7.51 -10.51
N ILE A 77 -11.68 8.02 -9.43
CA ILE A 77 -11.52 9.41 -8.99
C ILE A 77 -10.08 9.68 -8.58
N ALA A 78 -9.49 8.82 -7.73
CA ALA A 78 -8.10 8.94 -7.30
C ALA A 78 -7.15 8.93 -8.50
N GLN A 79 -7.38 8.08 -9.49
CA GLN A 79 -6.56 8.02 -10.71
C GLN A 79 -6.58 9.34 -11.49
N GLN A 80 -7.76 9.93 -11.67
CA GLN A 80 -7.91 11.18 -12.42
C GLN A 80 -7.26 12.37 -11.70
N LEU A 81 -7.20 12.35 -10.37
CA LEU A 81 -6.60 13.42 -9.57
C LEU A 81 -5.10 13.24 -9.31
N THR A 82 -4.62 12.00 -9.27
CA THR A 82 -3.25 11.70 -8.78
C THR A 82 -2.40 10.86 -9.72
N SER A 83 -2.96 10.26 -10.77
CA SER A 83 -2.23 9.33 -11.66
C SER A 83 -1.60 8.13 -10.92
N CYS A 84 -2.27 7.65 -9.86
CA CYS A 84 -1.79 6.59 -8.97
C CYS A 84 -1.91 5.15 -9.52
N LEU A 85 -2.62 4.91 -10.62
CA LEU A 85 -2.89 3.60 -11.21
C LEU A 85 -2.18 3.39 -12.55
N THR A 86 -1.73 2.16 -12.79
CA THR A 86 -1.20 1.69 -14.07
C THR A 86 -2.19 0.81 -14.84
N LYS A 87 -3.07 0.14 -14.10
CA LYS A 87 -4.07 -0.79 -14.62
C LYS A 87 -5.32 -0.77 -13.74
N THR A 88 -6.48 -0.71 -14.39
CA THR A 88 -7.78 -1.01 -13.79
C THR A 88 -8.29 -2.35 -14.30
N MET A 89 -8.93 -3.11 -13.39
CA MET A 89 -9.53 -4.43 -13.58
C MET A 89 -10.96 -4.42 -13.00
N PHE A 90 -11.69 -3.32 -13.23
CA PHE A 90 -12.99 -3.07 -12.60
C PHE A 90 -14.04 -4.11 -12.98
N SER A 91 -14.08 -4.52 -14.26
CA SER A 91 -15.01 -5.55 -14.72
C SER A 91 -14.69 -6.91 -14.08
N GLU A 92 -13.41 -7.27 -14.06
CA GLU A 92 -12.92 -8.51 -13.44
C GLU A 92 -13.21 -8.52 -11.93
N ALA A 93 -13.10 -7.38 -11.26
CA ALA A 93 -13.42 -7.22 -9.84
C ALA A 93 -14.91 -7.41 -9.56
N LEU A 94 -15.79 -6.86 -10.39
CA LEU A 94 -17.25 -7.04 -10.25
C LEU A 94 -17.65 -8.50 -10.44
N VAL A 95 -17.09 -9.18 -11.45
CA VAL A 95 -17.31 -10.62 -11.65
C VAL A 95 -16.88 -11.42 -10.41
N ARG A 96 -15.69 -11.13 -9.86
CA ARG A 96 -15.23 -11.79 -8.64
C ARG A 96 -16.15 -11.56 -7.44
N ALA A 97 -16.70 -10.34 -7.31
CA ALA A 97 -17.66 -10.03 -6.26
C ALA A 97 -18.98 -10.80 -6.42
N GLU A 98 -19.47 -10.99 -7.66
CA GLU A 98 -20.65 -11.81 -7.95
C GLU A 98 -20.42 -13.29 -7.62
N GLU A 99 -19.24 -13.83 -7.97
CA GLU A 99 -18.84 -15.20 -7.63
C GLU A 99 -18.83 -15.44 -6.11
N LEU A 100 -18.23 -14.51 -5.36
CA LEU A 100 -18.15 -14.60 -3.90
C LEU A 100 -19.53 -14.47 -3.24
N ASP A 101 -20.39 -13.61 -3.77
CA ASP A 101 -21.78 -13.46 -3.31
C ASP A 101 -22.62 -14.73 -3.59
N ALA A 102 -22.48 -15.30 -4.79
CA ALA A 102 -23.13 -16.56 -5.15
C ALA A 102 -22.67 -17.70 -4.23
N GLN A 103 -21.36 -17.80 -3.97
CA GLN A 103 -20.81 -18.77 -3.03
C GLN A 103 -21.35 -18.57 -1.61
N PHE A 104 -21.43 -17.32 -1.13
CA PHE A 104 -22.03 -17.02 0.17
C PHE A 104 -23.50 -17.48 0.22
N LYS A 105 -24.29 -17.17 -0.81
CA LYS A 105 -25.71 -17.57 -0.89
C LYS A 105 -25.91 -19.09 -0.89
N THR A 106 -25.00 -19.84 -1.53
CA THR A 106 -25.09 -21.30 -1.56
C THR A 106 -24.61 -21.96 -0.26
N THR A 107 -23.53 -21.44 0.35
CA THR A 107 -22.89 -22.08 1.50
C THR A 107 -23.33 -21.53 2.86
N GLY A 108 -23.94 -20.34 2.87
CA GLY A 108 -24.24 -19.57 4.07
C GLY A 108 -22.99 -19.08 4.82
N ARG A 109 -21.81 -19.10 4.19
CA ARG A 109 -20.54 -18.77 4.84
C ARG A 109 -19.68 -17.85 3.96
N PRO A 110 -19.04 -16.82 4.55
CA PRO A 110 -18.07 -16.00 3.84
C PRO A 110 -16.77 -16.78 3.54
N VAL A 111 -16.09 -16.36 2.47
CA VAL A 111 -14.72 -16.82 2.16
C VAL A 111 -13.76 -16.01 3.01
N GLU A 112 -13.46 -16.52 4.20
CA GLU A 112 -12.56 -15.88 5.15
C GLU A 112 -11.08 -16.07 4.75
N PRO A 113 -10.17 -15.16 5.19
CA PRO A 113 -10.39 -13.99 6.04
C PRO A 113 -10.70 -12.67 5.30
N LEU A 114 -10.68 -12.64 3.98
CA LEU A 114 -10.73 -11.41 3.16
C LEU A 114 -11.97 -11.32 2.28
N HIS A 115 -13.09 -11.92 2.68
CA HIS A 115 -14.32 -11.97 1.90
C HIS A 115 -14.69 -10.59 1.31
N VAL A 116 -14.52 -10.47 -0.01
CA VAL A 116 -14.87 -9.27 -0.81
C VAL A 116 -14.07 -8.02 -0.43
N ILE A 117 -12.97 -8.15 0.32
CA ILE A 117 -12.11 -7.01 0.64
C ILE A 117 -11.37 -6.53 -0.61
N PRO A 118 -11.57 -5.28 -1.06
CA PRO A 118 -10.87 -4.76 -2.23
C PRO A 118 -9.43 -4.45 -1.87
N ILE A 119 -8.49 -5.06 -2.60
CA ILE A 119 -7.05 -4.89 -2.35
C ILE A 119 -6.35 -4.36 -3.60
N SER A 120 -5.60 -3.28 -3.43
CA SER A 120 -4.73 -2.71 -4.46
C SER A 120 -3.34 -3.34 -4.39
N LEU A 121 -2.70 -3.47 -5.56
CA LEU A 121 -1.37 -4.07 -5.67
C LEU A 121 -0.40 -3.14 -6.38
N LYS A 122 0.78 -2.93 -5.80
CA LYS A 122 1.90 -2.31 -6.50
C LYS A 122 2.17 -3.02 -7.82
N GLU A 123 2.57 -2.29 -8.87
CA GLU A 123 2.70 -2.86 -10.21
C GLU A 123 3.62 -4.10 -10.29
N THR A 124 4.53 -4.25 -9.33
CA THR A 124 5.46 -5.38 -9.21
C THR A 124 4.82 -6.74 -9.03
N PHE A 125 3.61 -6.82 -8.48
CA PHE A 125 2.96 -8.10 -8.25
C PHE A 125 2.35 -8.65 -9.54
N ASN A 126 2.71 -9.88 -9.89
CA ASN A 126 2.22 -10.53 -11.09
C ASN A 126 0.78 -11.02 -10.86
N ILE A 127 -0.10 -10.69 -11.80
CA ILE A 127 -1.45 -11.22 -11.87
C ILE A 127 -1.57 -11.86 -13.26
N LYS A 128 -1.94 -13.12 -13.31
CA LYS A 128 -2.01 -13.93 -14.53
C LYS A 128 -2.82 -13.19 -15.61
N GLY A 129 -2.24 -13.08 -16.81
CA GLY A 129 -2.85 -12.40 -17.95
C GLY A 129 -2.83 -10.86 -17.88
N VAL A 130 -2.32 -10.26 -16.80
CA VAL A 130 -2.21 -8.81 -16.63
C VAL A 130 -0.78 -8.35 -16.94
N PRO A 131 -0.58 -7.36 -17.82
CA PRO A 131 0.74 -6.83 -18.13
C PRO A 131 1.25 -5.88 -17.03
N SER A 132 2.58 -5.77 -16.90
CA SER A 132 3.28 -4.88 -15.98
C SER A 132 4.41 -4.18 -16.74
N SER A 133 4.45 -2.83 -16.75
CA SER A 133 5.55 -2.11 -17.41
C SER A 133 6.70 -1.81 -16.45
N LEU A 134 6.42 -1.70 -15.15
CA LEU A 134 7.40 -1.27 -14.13
C LEU A 134 8.03 0.09 -14.44
N GLY A 135 7.31 0.92 -15.19
CA GLY A 135 7.78 2.21 -15.71
C GLY A 135 8.74 2.12 -16.92
N PHE A 136 8.95 0.94 -17.50
CA PHE A 136 9.73 0.77 -18.72
C PHE A 136 8.85 0.76 -19.97
N ALA A 137 9.11 1.67 -20.90
CA ALA A 137 8.39 1.71 -22.17
C ALA A 137 8.62 0.45 -23.03
N SER A 138 9.81 -0.16 -22.94
CA SER A 138 10.12 -1.43 -23.60
C SER A 138 9.29 -2.60 -23.07
N PHE A 139 8.74 -2.51 -21.86
CA PHE A 139 7.92 -3.57 -21.27
C PHE A 139 6.44 -3.47 -21.68
N LEU A 140 6.04 -2.42 -22.42
CA LEU A 140 4.69 -2.29 -22.93
C LEU A 140 4.32 -3.38 -23.94
N ASP A 141 5.32 -3.89 -24.66
CA ASP A 141 5.18 -4.99 -25.63
C ASP A 141 5.55 -6.35 -25.03
N TYR A 142 5.92 -6.39 -23.75
CA TYR A 142 6.34 -7.63 -23.10
C TYR A 142 5.15 -8.55 -22.85
N GLN A 143 5.44 -9.83 -22.70
CA GLN A 143 4.40 -10.83 -22.46
C GLN A 143 3.68 -10.55 -21.14
N ARG A 144 2.37 -10.84 -21.13
CA ARG A 144 1.55 -10.80 -19.92
C ARG A 144 2.06 -11.85 -18.94
N ALA A 145 1.89 -11.62 -17.64
CA ALA A 145 2.32 -12.59 -16.64
C ALA A 145 1.65 -13.95 -16.87
N ALA A 146 2.45 -15.01 -16.93
CA ALA A 146 1.96 -16.37 -17.16
C ALA A 146 1.28 -16.97 -15.92
N GLN A 147 1.67 -16.48 -14.74
CA GLN A 147 1.20 -16.92 -13.43
C GLN A 147 1.05 -15.74 -12.48
N ASN A 148 0.30 -15.96 -11.41
CA ASN A 148 0.23 -15.05 -10.29
C ASN A 148 1.54 -15.07 -9.49
N SER A 149 1.83 -13.98 -8.78
CA SER A 149 2.73 -14.05 -7.63
C SER A 149 2.09 -14.89 -6.53
N VAL A 150 2.87 -15.61 -5.73
CA VAL A 150 2.36 -16.41 -4.60
C VAL A 150 1.44 -15.59 -3.67
N LEU A 151 1.83 -14.35 -3.34
CA LEU A 151 0.99 -13.47 -2.54
C LEU A 151 -0.37 -13.16 -3.20
N VAL A 152 -0.43 -13.09 -4.54
CA VAL A 152 -1.70 -12.88 -5.26
C VAL A 152 -2.60 -14.11 -5.12
N ASP A 153 -2.05 -15.32 -5.23
CA ASP A 153 -2.82 -16.56 -5.03
C ASP A 153 -3.38 -16.63 -3.59
N ILE A 154 -2.54 -16.37 -2.59
CA ILE A 154 -2.94 -16.31 -1.17
C ILE A 154 -4.11 -15.34 -0.95
N LEU A 155 -4.05 -14.14 -1.53
CA LEU A 155 -5.10 -13.14 -1.37
C LEU A 155 -6.41 -13.56 -2.06
N LEU A 156 -6.33 -14.14 -3.26
CA LEU A 156 -7.51 -14.61 -4.00
C LEU A 156 -8.19 -15.78 -3.30
N GLU A 157 -7.42 -16.74 -2.79
CA GLU A 157 -7.90 -17.88 -1.99
C GLU A 157 -8.55 -17.43 -0.68
N ALA A 158 -8.00 -16.39 -0.04
CA ALA A 158 -8.58 -15.75 1.13
C ALA A 158 -9.87 -14.95 0.85
N GLY A 159 -10.31 -14.86 -0.41
CA GLY A 159 -11.57 -14.21 -0.79
C GLY A 159 -11.44 -12.72 -1.16
N ALA A 160 -10.23 -12.20 -1.34
CA ALA A 160 -10.03 -10.80 -1.72
C ALA A 160 -10.47 -10.50 -3.16
N VAL A 161 -10.74 -9.21 -3.43
CA VAL A 161 -11.06 -8.68 -4.75
C VAL A 161 -9.93 -7.77 -5.23
N LEU A 162 -9.17 -8.25 -6.22
CA LEU A 162 -8.07 -7.50 -6.83
C LEU A 162 -8.58 -6.72 -8.04
N TYR A 163 -8.47 -5.38 -8.00
CA TYR A 163 -9.20 -4.52 -8.94
C TYR A 163 -8.34 -3.44 -9.60
N VAL A 164 -7.14 -3.17 -9.08
CA VAL A 164 -6.20 -2.19 -9.65
C VAL A 164 -4.75 -2.59 -9.42
N LYS A 165 -3.88 -2.11 -10.31
CA LYS A 165 -2.43 -2.05 -10.07
C LYS A 165 -1.97 -0.60 -9.98
N THR A 166 -1.05 -0.30 -9.07
CA THR A 166 -0.64 1.07 -8.76
C THR A 166 0.75 1.43 -9.26
N ASN A 167 0.93 2.73 -9.54
CA ASN A 167 2.06 3.30 -10.23
C ASN A 167 3.32 3.36 -9.36
N VAL A 168 4.46 3.20 -10.03
CA VAL A 168 5.79 3.06 -9.44
C VAL A 168 6.76 4.00 -10.16
N PRO A 169 7.87 4.42 -9.53
CA PRO A 169 8.95 5.03 -10.28
C PRO A 169 9.58 4.05 -11.27
N GLN A 170 10.17 4.57 -12.34
CA GLN A 170 10.96 3.77 -13.25
C GLN A 170 12.05 3.02 -12.46
N THR A 171 12.19 1.72 -12.70
CA THR A 171 13.09 0.80 -11.97
C THR A 171 12.76 0.55 -10.49
N MET A 172 11.80 1.28 -9.89
CA MET A 172 11.49 1.28 -8.46
C MET A 172 12.61 1.76 -7.53
N MET A 173 13.73 2.24 -8.06
CA MET A 173 14.93 2.64 -7.29
C MET A 173 14.94 4.12 -6.91
N THR A 174 13.77 4.73 -6.68
CA THR A 174 13.68 6.10 -6.17
C THR A 174 12.48 6.28 -5.24
N ALA A 175 12.63 7.20 -4.29
CA ALA A 175 11.64 7.59 -3.30
C ALA A 175 10.58 8.57 -3.86
N ASP A 176 10.45 8.64 -5.18
CA ASP A 176 9.57 9.57 -5.88
C ASP A 176 8.94 8.89 -7.12
N PRO A 177 7.61 8.70 -7.18
CA PRO A 177 6.95 7.80 -8.13
C PRO A 177 6.73 8.46 -9.49
N HIS A 178 7.79 8.54 -10.30
CA HIS A 178 7.76 9.10 -11.65
C HIS A 178 8.35 8.14 -12.69
N ASN A 179 7.66 7.98 -13.81
CA ASN A 179 8.15 7.24 -14.96
C ASN A 179 7.57 7.79 -16.28
N ASN A 180 8.20 7.44 -17.40
CA ASN A 180 7.79 7.92 -18.73
C ASN A 180 6.53 7.24 -19.30
N VAL A 181 6.05 6.15 -18.68
CA VAL A 181 4.89 5.39 -19.17
C VAL A 181 3.59 5.97 -18.64
N PHE A 182 3.51 6.27 -17.35
CA PHE A 182 2.29 6.70 -16.65
C PHE A 182 2.41 8.09 -16.03
N GLY A 183 3.59 8.71 -16.11
CA GLY A 183 3.85 10.00 -15.50
C GLY A 183 4.09 9.90 -14.00
N ARG A 184 3.91 11.04 -13.33
CA ARG A 184 4.22 11.26 -11.91
C ARG A 184 2.96 11.12 -11.06
N VAL A 185 3.02 10.29 -10.02
CA VAL A 185 1.95 10.27 -9.02
C VAL A 185 1.98 11.56 -8.21
N GLN A 186 0.84 12.25 -8.14
CA GLN A 186 0.67 13.47 -7.34
C GLN A 186 0.30 13.10 -5.90
N ASN A 187 0.81 13.87 -4.93
CA ASN A 187 0.44 13.67 -3.54
C ASN A 187 -1.01 14.15 -3.29
N PRO A 188 -1.85 13.32 -2.64
CA PRO A 188 -3.28 13.61 -2.43
C PRO A 188 -3.56 14.76 -1.43
N HIS A 189 -2.59 15.14 -0.61
CA HIS A 189 -2.69 16.31 0.27
C HIS A 189 -2.34 17.59 -0.46
N ARG A 190 -1.35 17.55 -1.36
CA ARG A 190 -0.90 18.70 -2.14
C ARG A 190 -0.11 18.25 -3.37
N SER A 191 -0.60 18.57 -4.57
CA SER A 191 0.00 18.13 -5.84
C SER A 191 1.45 18.59 -6.05
N THR A 192 1.88 19.68 -5.43
CA THR A 192 3.27 20.15 -5.50
C THR A 192 4.26 19.36 -4.65
N LEU A 193 3.79 18.34 -3.91
CA LEU A 193 4.63 17.42 -3.13
C LEU A 193 4.74 16.04 -3.78
N THR A 194 5.82 15.32 -3.44
CA THR A 194 5.94 13.90 -3.79
C THR A 194 4.94 13.05 -3.00
N ALA A 195 4.37 12.03 -3.65
CA ALA A 195 3.60 10.98 -2.99
C ALA A 195 4.50 9.96 -2.27
N GLY A 196 5.82 10.08 -2.37
CA GLY A 196 6.79 9.13 -1.83
C GLY A 196 6.87 7.86 -2.68
N GLY A 197 7.95 7.10 -2.55
CA GLY A 197 8.21 5.96 -3.43
C GLY A 197 9.05 4.87 -2.76
N SER A 198 9.15 3.69 -3.36
CA SER A 198 8.64 3.36 -4.70
C SER A 198 7.19 2.88 -4.79
N SER A 199 6.48 2.71 -3.67
CA SER A 199 5.04 2.34 -3.66
C SER A 199 4.12 3.57 -3.63
N GLY A 200 4.45 4.60 -4.41
CA GLY A 200 3.75 5.89 -4.36
C GLY A 200 2.31 5.84 -4.84
N GLY A 201 2.01 5.00 -5.82
CA GLY A 201 0.64 4.77 -6.27
C GLY A 201 -0.24 4.17 -5.17
N GLU A 202 0.27 3.19 -4.40
CA GLU A 202 -0.42 2.65 -3.22
C GLU A 202 -0.67 3.74 -2.17
N GLY A 203 0.38 4.52 -1.83
CA GLY A 203 0.26 5.61 -0.86
C GLY A 203 -0.83 6.61 -1.23
N ALA A 204 -0.83 7.08 -2.48
CA ALA A 204 -1.81 8.04 -2.97
C ALA A 204 -3.23 7.44 -3.06
N LEU A 205 -3.36 6.20 -3.55
CA LEU A 205 -4.66 5.53 -3.69
C LEU A 205 -5.31 5.27 -2.33
N VAL A 206 -4.56 4.73 -1.37
CA VAL A 206 -5.05 4.47 -0.01
C VAL A 206 -5.40 5.78 0.68
N ALA A 207 -4.55 6.80 0.62
CA ALA A 207 -4.87 8.10 1.22
C ALA A 207 -6.13 8.77 0.63
N MET A 208 -6.43 8.51 -0.64
CA MET A 208 -7.69 8.95 -1.29
C MET A 208 -8.88 8.03 -0.98
N ARG A 209 -8.70 7.02 -0.12
CA ARG A 209 -9.68 5.96 0.19
C ARG A 209 -10.16 5.20 -1.04
N GLY A 210 -9.37 5.26 -2.12
CA GLY A 210 -9.62 4.50 -3.34
C GLY A 210 -9.33 3.02 -3.16
N SER A 211 -8.56 2.67 -2.13
CA SER A 211 -8.31 1.32 -1.61
C SER A 211 -8.33 1.38 -0.09
N ILE A 212 -8.87 0.35 0.57
CA ILE A 212 -8.86 0.25 2.03
C ILE A 212 -7.60 -0.45 2.54
N LEU A 213 -6.99 -1.29 1.70
CA LEU A 213 -5.81 -2.07 1.98
C LEU A 213 -5.01 -2.27 0.69
N GLY A 214 -3.74 -1.89 0.73
CA GLY A 214 -2.83 -1.95 -0.40
C GLY A 214 -1.58 -2.75 -0.09
N ILE A 215 -0.96 -3.34 -1.12
CA ILE A 215 0.29 -4.09 -0.98
C ILE A 215 1.42 -3.39 -1.70
N GLY A 216 2.43 -2.99 -0.93
CA GLY A 216 3.68 -2.41 -1.43
C GLY A 216 4.88 -3.35 -1.29
N THR A 217 6.05 -2.83 -1.67
CA THR A 217 7.35 -3.47 -1.41
C THR A 217 8.32 -2.45 -0.84
N ASP A 218 9.22 -2.88 0.06
CA ASP A 218 10.13 -2.02 0.83
C ASP A 218 11.49 -2.69 1.07
N ILE A 219 12.48 -2.26 0.28
CA ILE A 219 13.90 -2.59 0.48
C ILE A 219 14.59 -1.49 1.32
N ALA A 220 14.28 -0.22 1.04
CA ALA A 220 14.97 0.93 1.63
C ALA A 220 14.00 2.04 2.09
N GLY A 221 12.73 1.70 2.36
CA GLY A 221 11.69 2.64 2.76
C GLY A 221 10.49 2.69 1.83
N SER A 222 10.44 1.85 0.80
CA SER A 222 9.45 1.98 -0.28
C SER A 222 7.98 1.71 0.11
N ILE A 223 7.69 1.27 1.34
CA ILE A 223 6.35 1.29 1.96
C ILE A 223 6.25 2.46 2.93
N ARG A 224 7.26 2.62 3.79
CA ARG A 224 7.26 3.62 4.87
C ARG A 224 7.27 5.08 4.38
N ILE A 225 8.03 5.37 3.32
CA ILE A 225 8.15 6.71 2.71
C ILE A 225 6.80 7.14 2.09
N PRO A 226 6.16 6.38 1.19
CA PRO A 226 4.86 6.79 0.67
C PRO A 226 3.78 6.87 1.76
N SER A 227 3.83 6.03 2.79
CA SER A 227 2.94 6.16 3.95
C SER A 227 3.15 7.45 4.73
N LEU A 228 4.41 7.85 4.96
CA LEU A 228 4.74 9.15 5.56
C LEU A 228 4.24 10.31 4.69
N CYS A 229 4.52 10.28 3.38
CA CYS A 229 4.17 11.37 2.48
C CYS A 229 2.65 11.51 2.27
N CYS A 230 1.93 10.39 2.22
CA CYS A 230 0.49 10.36 1.96
C CYS A 230 -0.37 10.25 3.24
N GLY A 231 0.23 10.19 4.43
CA GLY A 231 -0.51 10.15 5.70
C GLY A 231 -1.29 8.85 5.91
N THR A 232 -0.68 7.71 5.61
CA THR A 232 -1.28 6.37 5.80
C THR A 232 -0.43 5.53 6.77
N VAL A 233 -0.94 4.36 7.15
CA VAL A 233 -0.18 3.36 7.92
C VAL A 233 0.54 2.45 6.94
N GLY A 234 1.86 2.30 7.09
CA GLY A 234 2.69 1.42 6.27
C GLY A 234 3.58 0.55 7.13
N PHE A 235 3.58 -0.76 6.87
CA PHE A 235 4.38 -1.71 7.64
C PHE A 235 5.31 -2.51 6.73
N LYS A 236 6.61 -2.46 7.00
CA LYS A 236 7.60 -3.36 6.39
C LYS A 236 7.73 -4.59 7.29
N SER A 237 7.26 -5.74 6.82
CA SER A 237 7.45 -7.01 7.52
C SER A 237 8.91 -7.49 7.46
N SER A 238 9.25 -8.65 8.03
CA SER A 238 10.54 -9.29 7.76
C SER A 238 10.72 -9.58 6.26
N ALA A 239 9.62 -9.80 5.54
CA ALA A 239 9.59 -9.86 4.08
C ALA A 239 9.60 -8.45 3.45
N VAL A 240 10.02 -8.39 2.18
CA VAL A 240 10.06 -7.14 1.41
C VAL A 240 8.65 -6.62 1.10
N ALA A 241 7.64 -7.49 1.03
CA ALA A 241 6.24 -7.09 0.81
C ALA A 241 5.50 -6.77 2.11
N GLY A 242 4.56 -5.82 2.06
CA GLY A 242 3.79 -5.44 3.24
C GLY A 242 2.65 -4.44 2.96
N PRO A 243 1.78 -4.20 3.96
CA PRO A 243 0.58 -3.38 3.82
C PRO A 243 0.88 -1.87 3.79
N ILE A 244 0.04 -1.17 3.02
CA ILE A 244 -0.27 0.25 3.17
C ILE A 244 -1.79 0.35 3.39
N CYS A 245 -2.24 0.96 4.48
CA CYS A 245 -3.64 0.91 4.94
C CYS A 245 -3.99 2.10 5.85
N HIS A 246 -5.20 2.11 6.42
CA HIS A 246 -5.68 3.18 7.30
C HIS A 246 -5.47 2.90 8.79
N SER A 247 -5.25 1.65 9.19
CA SER A 247 -5.16 1.26 10.59
C SER A 247 -4.12 0.16 10.84
N VAL A 248 -3.64 0.06 12.08
CA VAL A 248 -2.78 -1.06 12.49
C VAL A 248 -3.55 -2.38 12.45
N ARG A 249 -4.88 -2.36 12.67
CA ARG A 249 -5.75 -3.54 12.58
C ARG A 249 -5.76 -4.14 11.18
N ASP A 250 -5.73 -3.31 10.15
CA ASP A 250 -5.69 -3.79 8.76
C ASP A 250 -4.32 -4.37 8.39
N ALA A 251 -3.25 -3.74 8.86
CA ALA A 251 -1.92 -4.29 8.70
C ALA A 251 -1.83 -5.67 9.37
N GLU A 252 -2.35 -5.80 10.59
CA GLU A 252 -2.42 -7.06 11.32
C GLU A 252 -3.30 -8.10 10.60
N MET A 253 -4.48 -7.70 10.12
CA MET A 253 -5.39 -8.55 9.36
C MET A 253 -4.67 -9.16 8.15
N LEU A 254 -4.02 -8.34 7.32
CA LEU A 254 -3.26 -8.82 6.16
C LEU A 254 -2.14 -9.77 6.57
N LEU A 255 -1.32 -9.39 7.55
CA LEU A 255 -0.18 -10.20 7.96
C LEU A 255 -0.65 -11.55 8.53
N ARG A 256 -1.78 -11.59 9.24
CA ARG A 256 -2.39 -12.86 9.68
C ARG A 256 -2.78 -13.75 8.51
N VAL A 257 -3.29 -13.19 7.41
CA VAL A 257 -3.60 -13.98 6.20
C VAL A 257 -2.32 -14.59 5.64
N VAL A 258 -1.31 -13.75 5.40
CA VAL A 258 -0.08 -14.16 4.72
C VAL A 258 0.71 -15.18 5.53
N PHE A 259 0.90 -14.94 6.83
CA PHE A 259 1.71 -15.82 7.69
C PHE A 259 1.03 -17.17 7.96
N ASN A 260 -0.29 -17.27 7.81
CA ASN A 260 -1.01 -18.54 7.98
C ASN A 260 -1.25 -19.29 6.66
N ALA A 261 -0.84 -18.71 5.53
CA ALA A 261 -1.08 -19.29 4.20
C ALA A 261 -0.07 -20.39 3.81
N LYS A 262 0.89 -20.72 4.68
CA LYS A 262 1.98 -21.69 4.40
C LYS A 262 2.72 -21.36 3.10
N SER A 263 3.16 -20.11 2.97
CA SER A 263 3.84 -19.64 1.77
C SER A 263 5.12 -20.43 1.45
N ASP A 264 5.69 -21.12 2.43
CA ASP A 264 6.85 -22.00 2.32
C ASP A 264 6.59 -23.26 1.48
N ASP A 265 5.33 -23.68 1.34
CA ASP A 265 4.94 -24.74 0.40
C ASP A 265 4.90 -24.22 -1.06
N MET A 266 4.93 -22.89 -1.26
CA MET A 266 4.76 -22.22 -2.56
C MET A 266 6.01 -21.47 -3.05
N ASP A 267 6.87 -21.02 -2.13
CA ASP A 267 8.07 -20.21 -2.37
C ASP A 267 9.19 -20.59 -1.38
N ASP A 268 10.27 -21.16 -1.91
CA ASP A 268 11.42 -21.69 -1.16
C ASP A 268 12.27 -20.61 -0.48
N MET A 269 12.05 -19.33 -0.82
CA MET A 269 12.70 -18.19 -0.18
C MET A 269 11.91 -17.65 1.01
N THR A 270 10.73 -18.20 1.30
CA THR A 270 9.91 -17.78 2.44
C THR A 270 10.22 -18.59 3.69
N LEU A 271 10.05 -17.95 4.84
CA LEU A 271 10.17 -18.61 6.14
C LEU A 271 8.79 -19.07 6.60
N GLY A 272 8.61 -20.38 6.70
CA GLY A 272 7.36 -21.02 7.13
C GLY A 272 7.17 -20.96 8.64
N PHE A 273 6.58 -19.87 9.14
CA PHE A 273 6.13 -19.81 10.53
C PHE A 273 4.75 -19.16 10.63
N PRO A 274 3.86 -19.71 11.48
CA PRO A 274 2.49 -19.22 11.60
C PRO A 274 2.47 -17.83 12.24
N TRP A 275 1.35 -17.13 12.09
CA TRP A 275 1.13 -15.90 12.82
C TRP A 275 1.16 -16.16 14.33
N MET A 276 2.08 -15.52 15.03
CA MET A 276 2.13 -15.55 16.49
C MET A 276 1.19 -14.49 17.06
N GLN A 277 0.16 -14.93 17.78
CA GLN A 277 -0.72 -14.05 18.52
C GLN A 277 0.11 -13.19 19.47
N PRO A 278 0.04 -11.85 19.39
CA PRO A 278 0.72 -11.00 20.35
C PRO A 278 0.25 -11.35 21.76
N VAL A 279 1.20 -11.75 22.62
CA VAL A 279 0.90 -11.89 24.05
C VAL A 279 0.49 -10.51 24.57
N LYS A 280 -0.43 -10.46 25.53
CA LYS A 280 -0.84 -9.20 26.17
C LYS A 280 0.42 -8.40 26.49
N ALA A 281 0.52 -7.18 25.95
CA ALA A 281 1.69 -6.34 26.17
C ALA A 281 1.92 -6.23 27.68
N PRO A 282 3.18 -6.36 28.14
CA PRO A 282 3.49 -6.16 29.55
C PRO A 282 3.01 -4.77 29.97
N ASN A 283 2.66 -4.61 31.25
CA ASN A 283 2.25 -3.31 31.80
C ASN A 283 3.33 -2.23 31.60
N GLN A 284 4.58 -2.65 31.34
CA GLN A 284 5.69 -1.78 31.05
C GLN A 284 6.44 -2.26 29.80
N LEU A 285 6.55 -1.39 28.81
CA LEU A 285 7.37 -1.59 27.62
C LEU A 285 8.72 -0.87 27.80
N THR A 286 9.78 -1.42 27.22
CA THR A 286 11.06 -0.70 27.06
C THR A 286 11.17 -0.28 25.61
N ILE A 287 11.12 1.02 25.33
CA ILE A 287 11.18 1.57 23.98
C ILE A 287 12.53 2.26 23.79
N GLY A 288 13.30 1.76 22.84
CA GLY A 288 14.53 2.41 22.39
C GLY A 288 14.21 3.61 21.50
N VAL A 289 14.70 4.79 21.87
CA VAL A 289 14.64 5.99 21.02
C VAL A 289 16.03 6.25 20.47
N LEU A 290 16.12 6.33 19.14
CA LEU A 290 17.35 6.71 18.47
C LEU A 290 17.51 8.24 18.52
N PRO A 291 18.60 8.77 19.10
CA PRO A 291 18.84 10.21 19.08
C PRO A 291 19.11 10.69 17.64
N GLU A 292 18.93 11.98 17.42
CA GLU A 292 19.33 12.64 16.19
C GLU A 292 20.83 12.46 15.92
N ASP A 293 21.19 12.20 14.65
CA ASP A 293 22.58 12.23 14.22
C ASP A 293 22.98 13.69 13.92
N PRO A 294 24.01 14.26 14.58
CA PRO A 294 24.47 15.62 14.33
C PRO A 294 24.87 15.89 12.87
N GLN A 295 25.24 14.86 12.09
CA GLN A 295 25.59 14.99 10.68
C GLN A 295 24.37 15.06 9.77
N THR A 296 23.22 14.53 10.22
CA THR A 296 21.95 14.55 9.48
C THR A 296 20.82 14.94 10.43
N PRO A 297 20.76 16.23 10.82
CA PRO A 297 19.74 16.69 11.75
C PRO A 297 18.34 16.49 11.16
N LEU A 298 17.42 16.10 12.03
CA LEU A 298 15.99 16.02 11.77
C LEU A 298 15.43 17.42 11.53
N HIS A 299 14.49 17.51 10.59
CA HIS A 299 13.76 18.75 10.36
C HIS A 299 12.96 19.14 11.62
N PRO A 300 12.80 20.43 11.97
CA PRO A 300 12.13 20.86 13.22
C PRO A 300 10.71 20.28 13.41
N ASN A 301 9.95 20.11 12.32
CA ASN A 301 8.63 19.48 12.39
C ASN A 301 8.71 17.98 12.75
N MET A 302 9.74 17.26 12.29
CA MET A 302 9.95 15.85 12.65
C MET A 302 10.39 15.73 14.11
N GLN A 303 11.29 16.61 14.57
CA GLN A 303 11.70 16.67 15.98
C GLN A 303 10.48 16.87 16.89
N ARG A 304 9.60 17.84 16.55
CA ARG A 304 8.38 18.10 17.31
C ARG A 304 7.45 16.88 17.34
N THR A 305 7.19 16.27 16.18
CA THR A 305 6.33 15.08 16.10
C THR A 305 6.89 13.91 16.92
N LEU A 306 8.20 13.67 16.84
CA LEU A 306 8.86 12.62 17.61
C LEU A 306 8.79 12.91 19.11
N GLY A 307 9.05 14.16 19.52
CA GLY A 307 8.91 14.59 20.93
C GLY A 307 7.50 14.37 21.47
N SER A 308 6.45 14.78 20.73
CA SER A 308 5.06 14.54 21.14
C SER A 308 4.69 13.05 21.17
N ALA A 309 5.30 12.21 20.33
CA ALA A 309 5.08 10.77 20.37
C ALA A 309 5.75 10.14 21.60
N ILE A 310 6.97 10.56 21.93
CA ILE A 310 7.72 10.14 23.13
C ILE A 310 6.93 10.49 24.39
N GLU A 311 6.51 11.74 24.54
CA GLU A 311 5.72 12.21 25.68
C GLU A 311 4.43 11.40 25.88
N LYS A 312 3.72 11.08 24.79
CA LYS A 312 2.53 10.23 24.84
C LYS A 312 2.84 8.80 25.29
N LEU A 313 3.99 8.25 24.91
CA LEU A 313 4.40 6.90 25.30
C LEU A 313 4.85 6.83 26.76
N GLU A 314 5.50 7.88 27.28
CA GLU A 314 5.90 7.97 28.69
C GLU A 314 4.69 7.94 29.62
N ASN A 315 3.61 8.60 29.22
CA ASN A 315 2.35 8.66 29.98
C ASN A 315 1.61 7.31 30.07
N VAL A 316 2.00 6.28 29.30
CA VAL A 316 1.34 4.96 29.26
C VAL A 316 2.25 3.88 29.88
N THR A 317 3.01 4.25 30.92
CA THR A 317 3.90 3.37 31.71
C THR A 317 4.99 2.66 30.88
N THR A 318 5.82 3.42 30.16
CA THR A 318 6.93 2.89 29.34
C THR A 318 8.29 3.39 29.85
N VAL A 319 9.32 2.53 29.89
CA VAL A 319 10.71 2.98 30.03
C VAL A 319 11.24 3.37 28.66
N ILE A 320 11.56 4.64 28.45
CA ILE A 320 12.20 5.09 27.22
C ILE A 320 13.72 5.13 27.46
N VAL A 321 14.47 4.41 26.61
CA VAL A 321 15.93 4.33 26.69
C VAL A 321 16.51 4.95 25.43
N ALA A 322 17.36 5.96 25.59
CA ALA A 322 18.16 6.45 24.46
C ALA A 322 19.14 5.34 24.03
N VAL A 323 19.05 4.90 22.78
CA VAL A 323 19.92 3.85 22.25
C VAL A 323 21.10 4.51 21.56
N ALA A 324 22.32 4.25 22.05
CA ALA A 324 23.53 4.61 21.34
C ALA A 324 23.68 3.71 20.11
N CYS A 325 23.57 4.29 18.91
CA CYS A 325 23.86 3.55 17.69
C CYS A 325 25.37 3.63 17.42
N LEU A 326 26.04 2.47 17.44
CA LEU A 326 27.44 2.35 17.05
C LEU A 326 27.55 2.62 15.55
N ARG A 327 27.83 3.88 15.18
CA ARG A 327 28.26 4.39 13.86
C ARG A 327 27.66 3.67 12.65
N PHE A 328 26.69 4.29 12.00
CA PHE A 328 26.51 4.03 10.57
C PHE A 328 27.76 4.56 9.84
N PRO A 329 28.54 3.75 9.11
CA PRO A 329 29.46 4.29 8.13
C PRO A 329 28.58 4.95 7.05
N VAL A 330 28.32 6.24 7.21
CA VAL A 330 27.67 7.06 6.20
C VAL A 330 28.61 7.06 5.00
N ALA A 331 28.39 6.15 4.05
CA ALA A 331 28.90 6.33 2.71
C ALA A 331 28.32 7.65 2.22
N ARG A 332 29.15 8.70 2.15
CA ARG A 332 28.76 10.08 1.79
C ARG A 332 27.76 10.06 0.63
N PRO A 333 26.46 10.37 0.84
CA PRO A 333 25.57 10.56 -0.28
C PRO A 333 25.92 11.91 -0.89
N LYS A 334 26.28 11.94 -2.18
CA LYS A 334 26.45 13.18 -2.96
C LYS A 334 25.13 13.97 -3.17
N TYR A 335 24.01 13.56 -2.55
CA TYR A 335 22.70 14.16 -2.73
C TYR A 335 21.91 14.22 -1.40
N PRO A 336 21.15 15.29 -1.13
CA PRO A 336 20.36 15.43 0.09
C PRO A 336 19.19 14.44 0.02
N SER A 337 19.31 13.30 0.70
CA SER A 337 18.25 12.30 0.83
C SER A 337 17.80 12.27 2.28
N ILE A 338 16.48 12.29 2.49
CA ILE A 338 15.81 12.21 3.79
C ILE A 338 16.36 11.00 4.57
N ALA A 339 17.07 11.24 5.67
CA ALA A 339 17.46 10.20 6.61
C ALA A 339 16.22 9.77 7.39
N LEU A 340 15.69 8.58 7.09
CA LEU A 340 14.61 7.97 7.85
C LEU A 340 15.22 7.13 8.98
N ALA A 341 14.98 7.53 10.23
CA ALA A 341 15.36 6.73 11.40
C ALA A 341 14.64 5.37 11.35
N ILE A 342 15.41 4.30 11.18
CA ILE A 342 14.92 2.93 11.27
C ILE A 342 14.99 2.53 12.75
N ALA A 343 13.85 2.28 13.38
CA ALA A 343 13.82 1.53 14.64
C ALA A 343 14.17 0.07 14.31
N LEU A 344 15.44 -0.30 14.46
CA LEU A 344 15.86 -1.70 14.47
C LEU A 344 15.65 -2.27 15.89
N PRO A 345 15.16 -3.51 16.04
CA PRO A 345 15.20 -4.18 17.33
C PRO A 345 16.67 -4.43 17.71
N VAL A 346 17.21 -3.62 18.61
CA VAL A 346 18.52 -3.87 19.21
C VAL A 346 18.33 -4.86 20.35
N ARG A 347 18.93 -6.05 20.25
CA ARG A 347 19.13 -6.91 21.42
C ARG A 347 20.05 -6.17 22.39
N VAL A 348 19.50 -5.74 23.52
CA VAL A 348 20.30 -5.23 24.64
C VAL A 348 20.99 -6.45 25.27
N SER A 349 22.29 -6.61 25.05
CA SER A 349 23.10 -7.52 25.85
C SER A 349 23.32 -6.88 27.22
N CYS A 350 22.65 -7.40 28.25
CA CYS A 350 23.00 -7.06 29.63
C CYS A 350 24.35 -7.73 29.96
N GLU A 351 25.41 -6.93 30.11
CA GLU A 351 26.62 -7.40 30.79
C GLU A 351 26.31 -7.63 32.28
N PRO A 352 26.85 -8.70 32.89
CA PRO A 352 26.66 -8.96 34.31
C PRO A 352 27.39 -7.88 35.12
N ARG A 353 26.67 -7.22 36.02
CA ARG A 353 27.28 -6.32 37.01
C ARG A 353 28.18 -7.17 37.92
N ALA A 354 29.42 -6.71 38.09
CA ALA A 354 30.41 -7.23 39.04
C ALA A 354 29.97 -7.05 40.49
#